data_AF-A0A1H3DEE3-F1
#
_entry.id   AF-A0A1H3DEE3-F1
#
_cell.length_a   1.000
_cell.length_b   1.000
_cell.length_c   1.000
_cell.angle_alpha   90.00
_cell.angle_beta   90.00
_cell.angle_gamma   90.00
#
_symmetry.space_group_name_H-M   'P 1'
#
loop_
_entity.id
_entity.type
_entity.pdbx_description
1 polymer ?
#
loop_
_entity_poly.entity_id
_entity_poly.type
_entity_poly.pdbx_seq_one_letter_code
_entity_poly.pdbx_strand_id
1 'polypeptide(L)'
;MNLIEVEKTVNEIKNNGGVGKAYEVDVTDRKQEGEAVEDVLEEFSKIDILVNNTVITMDSILIKMTEEQWDRVIDVILKECLTVVRY
;
A
#
# COMPACT_ATOMS: atom_id res chain seq x y z
N MET A 1 -6.83 -7.61 -1.29
CA MET A 1 -5.45 -8.15 -1.29
C MET A 1 -5.48 -9.66 -1.60
N ASN A 2 -4.47 -10.25 -2.25
CA ASN A 2 -4.38 -11.72 -2.36
C ASN A 2 -3.65 -12.27 -1.13
N LEU A 3 -4.42 -12.76 -0.15
CA LEU A 3 -3.89 -13.20 1.14
C LEU A 3 -2.87 -14.35 1.01
N ILE A 4 -3.01 -15.23 0.02
CA ILE A 4 -2.10 -16.37 -0.18
C ILE A 4 -0.69 -15.89 -0.55
N GLU A 5 -0.60 -14.95 -1.50
CA GLU A 5 0.71 -14.43 -1.92
C GLU A 5 1.36 -13.58 -0.81
N VAL A 6 0.55 -12.85 -0.05
CA VAL A 6 1.03 -12.05 1.09
C VAL A 6 1.61 -12.93 2.19
N GLU A 7 0.89 -14.00 2.57
CA GLU A 7 1.39 -14.98 3.54
C GLU A 7 2.68 -15.65 3.05
N LYS A 8 2.75 -15.98 1.76
CA LYS A 8 3.95 -16.53 1.15
C LYS A 8 5.15 -15.58 1.27
N THR A 9 4.99 -14.30 0.93
CA THR A 9 6.05 -13.29 1.08
C THR A 9 6.49 -13.13 2.53
N VAL A 10 5.54 -13.10 3.49
CA VAL A 10 5.87 -13.04 4.92
C VAL A 10 6.68 -14.27 5.35
N ASN A 11 6.31 -15.45 4.88
CA ASN A 11 7.04 -16.69 5.16
C ASN A 11 8.44 -16.70 4.51
N GLU A 12 8.58 -16.18 3.29
CA GLU A 12 9.89 -16.02 2.64
C GLU A 12 10.81 -15.08 3.44
N ILE A 13 10.30 -13.95 3.94
CA ILE A 13 11.07 -13.05 4.82
C ILE A 13 11.53 -13.79 6.08
N LYS A 14 10.62 -14.52 6.75
CA LYS A 14 10.92 -15.28 7.96
C LYS A 14 11.94 -16.40 7.72
N ASN A 15 11.82 -17.12 6.61
CA ASN A 15 12.74 -18.21 6.23
C ASN A 15 14.15 -17.70 5.93
N ASN A 16 14.30 -16.43 5.53
CA ASN A 16 15.59 -15.76 5.35
C ASN A 16 16.11 -15.08 6.63
N GLY A 17 15.49 -15.34 7.79
CA GLY A 17 15.91 -14.83 9.10
C GLY A 17 15.40 -13.42 9.43
N GLY A 18 14.53 -12.83 8.60
CA GLY A 18 13.89 -11.56 8.86
C GLY A 18 12.61 -11.68 9.70
N VAL A 19 12.03 -10.52 10.06
CA VAL A 19 10.70 -10.43 10.65
C VAL A 19 9.76 -9.84 9.61
N GLY A 20 8.66 -10.55 9.32
CA GLY A 20 7.64 -10.11 8.37
C GLY A 20 6.26 -10.13 9.01
N LYS A 21 5.49 -9.05 8.79
CA LYS A 21 4.08 -8.94 9.13
C LYS A 21 3.36 -8.23 7.98
N ALA A 22 2.12 -8.62 7.76
CA ALA A 22 1.25 -8.03 6.75
C ALA A 22 0.12 -7.27 7.42
N TYR A 23 -0.24 -6.14 6.82
CA TYR A 23 -1.35 -5.29 7.21
C TYR A 23 -2.24 -5.13 5.98
N GLU A 24 -3.52 -5.45 6.09
CA GLU A 24 -4.48 -5.19 5.02
C GLU A 24 -4.92 -3.72 5.11
N VAL A 25 -4.72 -2.97 4.03
CA VAL A 25 -4.99 -1.53 3.98
C VAL A 25 -5.64 -1.20 2.64
N ASP A 26 -6.78 -0.50 2.67
CA ASP A 26 -7.23 0.25 1.50
C ASP A 26 -6.47 1.57 1.43
N VAL A 27 -5.51 1.62 0.52
CA VAL A 27 -4.63 2.79 0.27
C VAL A 27 -5.35 4.03 -0.28
N THR A 28 -6.66 3.94 -0.51
CA THR A 28 -7.50 5.11 -0.82
C THR A 28 -8.30 5.62 0.37
N ASP A 29 -8.24 4.92 1.50
CA ASP A 29 -8.79 5.34 2.80
C ASP A 29 -7.67 5.83 3.72
N ARG A 30 -7.56 7.17 3.82
CA ARG A 30 -6.54 7.83 4.64
C ARG A 30 -6.58 7.44 6.11
N LYS A 31 -7.74 7.05 6.63
CA LYS A 31 -7.88 6.65 8.03
C LYS A 31 -7.24 5.28 8.25
N GLN A 32 -7.52 4.33 7.35
CA GLN A 32 -6.91 3.00 7.40
C GLN A 32 -5.39 3.07 7.21
N GLU A 33 -4.90 3.95 6.34
CA GLU A 33 -3.45 4.15 6.19
C GLU A 33 -2.80 4.67 7.47
N GLY A 34 -3.42 5.66 8.12
CA GLY A 34 -2.92 6.20 9.38
C GLY A 34 -2.90 5.15 10.49
N GLU A 35 -3.99 4.38 10.64
CA GLU A 35 -4.09 3.27 11.60
C GLU A 35 -3.02 2.21 11.32
N ALA A 36 -2.76 1.87 10.06
CA ALA A 36 -1.72 0.90 9.72
C ALA A 36 -0.30 1.40 10.04
N VAL A 37 -0.03 2.70 9.84
CA VAL A 37 1.26 3.28 10.21
C VAL A 37 1.42 3.30 11.74
N GLU A 38 0.36 3.64 12.47
CA GLU A 38 0.35 3.58 13.93
C GLU A 38 0.62 2.15 14.43
N ASP A 39 -0.06 1.13 13.90
CA ASP A 39 0.16 -0.28 14.24
C ASP A 39 1.62 -0.72 13.97
N VAL A 40 2.20 -0.29 12.84
CA VAL A 40 3.60 -0.56 12.51
C VAL A 40 4.54 0.10 13.52
N LEU A 41 4.27 1.35 13.89
CA LEU A 41 5.07 2.08 14.87
C LEU A 41 4.92 1.51 16.29
N GLU A 42 3.75 1.03 16.68
CA GLU A 42 3.56 0.35 17.96
C GLU A 42 4.38 -0.94 18.06
N GLU A 43 4.47 -1.72 16.97
CA GLU A 43 5.18 -2.99 16.98
C GLU A 43 6.69 -2.85 16.75
N PHE A 44 7.11 -1.94 15.87
CA PHE A 44 8.52 -1.81 15.44
C PHE A 44 9.19 -0.53 15.95
N SER A 45 8.46 0.35 16.64
CA SER A 45 8.91 1.63 17.22
C SER A 45 9.37 2.71 16.24
N LYS A 46 9.73 2.34 15.01
CA LYS A 46 10.21 3.27 13.98
C LYS A 46 10.03 2.70 12.57
N ILE A 47 9.99 3.60 11.59
CA ILE A 47 10.06 3.28 10.16
C ILE A 47 11.33 3.94 9.61
N ASP A 48 12.33 3.13 9.25
CA ASP A 48 13.57 3.65 8.65
C ASP A 48 13.47 3.83 7.13
N ILE A 49 12.67 2.99 6.46
CA ILE A 49 12.53 2.95 5.01
C ILE A 49 11.06 2.76 4.68
N LEU A 50 10.52 3.67 3.86
CA LEU A 50 9.21 3.55 3.24
C LEU A 50 9.40 3.22 1.75
N VAL A 51 8.80 2.12 1.30
CA VAL A 51 8.75 1.75 -0.12
C VAL A 51 7.31 1.91 -0.59
N ASN A 52 7.02 3.01 -1.30
CA ASN A 52 5.75 3.13 -1.99
C ASN A 52 5.83 2.37 -3.33
N ASN A 53 5.13 1.23 -3.40
CA ASN A 53 5.03 0.38 -4.57
C ASN A 53 3.56 0.09 -4.95
N THR A 54 2.66 1.03 -4.63
CA THR A 54 1.24 0.90 -4.93
C THR A 54 1.00 1.13 -6.43
N VAL A 55 0.25 0.23 -7.07
CA VAL A 55 -0.10 0.34 -8.50
C VAL A 55 -1.49 -0.22 -8.76
N ILE A 56 -2.20 0.41 -9.70
CA ILE A 56 -3.38 -0.16 -10.35
C ILE A 56 -3.27 -0.01 -11.86
N THR A 57 -3.97 -0.89 -12.57
CA THR A 57 -4.07 -0.82 -14.02
C THR A 57 -5.50 -0.47 -14.41
N MET A 58 -5.65 0.61 -15.18
CA MET A 58 -6.91 1.00 -15.83
C MET A 58 -6.67 1.01 -17.34
N ASP A 59 -7.03 -0.09 -17.99
CA ASP A 59 -6.79 -0.28 -19.42
C ASP A 59 -7.68 0.63 -20.26
N SER A 60 -7.13 1.78 -20.66
CA SER A 60 -7.73 2.65 -21.64
C SER A 60 -6.67 3.52 -22.30
N ILE A 61 -6.88 3.89 -23.56
CA ILE A 61 -6.14 5.01 -24.15
C ILE A 61 -6.70 6.29 -23.54
N LEU A 62 -5.85 7.29 -23.26
CA LEU A 62 -6.24 8.48 -22.49
C LEU A 62 -7.56 9.13 -22.95
N ILE A 63 -7.78 9.22 -24.27
CA ILE A 63 -8.99 9.82 -24.86
C ILE A 63 -10.29 9.01 -24.64
N LYS A 64 -10.19 7.75 -24.24
CA LYS A 64 -11.31 6.84 -23.95
C LYS A 64 -11.42 6.54 -22.46
N MET A 65 -10.53 7.09 -21.64
CA MET A 65 -10.58 6.91 -20.19
C MET A 65 -11.77 7.71 -19.66
N THR A 66 -12.60 7.09 -18.83
CA THR A 66 -13.66 7.83 -18.14
C THR A 66 -13.06 8.65 -17.00
N GLU A 67 -13.78 9.68 -16.55
CA GLU A 67 -13.35 10.48 -15.39
C GLU A 67 -13.19 9.60 -14.14
N GLU A 68 -14.05 8.59 -13.95
CA GLU A 68 -13.95 7.67 -12.80
C GLU A 68 -12.70 6.79 -12.87
N GLN A 69 -12.31 6.34 -14.07
CA GLN A 69 -11.06 5.59 -14.25
C GLN A 69 -9.85 6.48 -13.97
N TRP A 70 -9.88 7.72 -14.46
CA TRP A 70 -8.83 8.70 -14.23
C TRP A 70 -8.69 9.04 -12.74
N ASP A 71 -9.81 9.36 -12.09
CA ASP A 71 -9.86 9.64 -10.65
C ASP A 71 -9.31 8.47 -9.84
N ARG A 72 -9.66 7.23 -10.20
CA ARG A 72 -9.14 6.05 -9.52
C ARG A 72 -7.62 5.91 -9.67
N VAL A 73 -7.06 6.18 -10.86
CA VAL A 73 -5.60 6.21 -11.09
C VAL A 73 -4.94 7.28 -10.22
N ILE A 74 -5.50 8.48 -10.19
CA ILE A 74 -4.96 9.59 -9.40
C ILE A 74 -5.04 9.30 -7.90
N ASP A 75 -6.14 8.73 -7.44
CA ASP A 75 -6.35 8.38 -6.04
C ASP A 75 -5.32 7.35 -5.56
N VAL A 76 -5.12 6.27 -6.33
CA VAL A 76 -4.28 5.15 -5.92
C VAL A 76 -2.78 5.39 -6.15
N ILE A 77 -2.40 6.13 -7.20
CA ILE A 77 -0.97 6.31 -7.53
C ILE A 77 -0.40 7.61 -6.95
N LEU A 78 -1.16 8.72 -7.00
CA LEU A 78 -0.63 10.03 -6.61
C LEU A 78 -1.10 10.50 -5.23
N LYS A 79 -2.40 10.39 -4.91
CA LYS A 79 -2.92 10.89 -3.63
C LYS A 79 -2.50 9.99 -2.46
N GLU A 80 -2.50 8.69 -2.67
CA GLU A 80 -1.93 7.68 -1.77
C GLU A 80 -0.48 8.03 -1.42
N CYS A 81 0.36 8.27 -2.43
CA CYS A 81 1.78 8.55 -2.23
C CYS A 81 2.01 9.78 -1.36
N LEU A 82 1.21 10.82 -1.55
CA LEU A 82 1.24 12.01 -0.70
C LEU A 82 0.78 11.73 0.74
N THR A 83 -0.12 10.78 0.93
CA THR A 83 -0.69 10.48 2.25
C THR A 83 0.29 9.67 3.09
N VAL A 84 0.87 8.60 2.54
CA VAL A 84 1.76 7.72 3.28
C VAL A 84 3.08 8.40 3.71
N VAL A 85 3.59 9.38 2.96
CA VAL A 85 4.82 10.13 3.32
C VAL A 85 4.63 11.18 4.42
N ARG A 86 3.38 11.42 4.87
CA ARG A 86 3.08 12.41 5.91
C ARG A 86 3.13 11.83 7.32
N TYR A 87 3.19 10.52 7.44
CA TYR A 87 3.38 9.80 8.69
C TYR A 87 4.86 9.49 8.89
#